data_AF-A0A484HK88-F1
#
_entry.id   AF-A0A484HK88-F1
#
_cell.length_a   1.000
_cell.length_b   1.000
_cell.length_c   1.000
_cell.angle_alpha   90.00
_cell.angle_beta   90.00
_cell.angle_gamma   90.00
#
_symmetry.space_group_name_H-M   'P 1'
#
loop_
_entity.id
_entity.type
_entity.pdbx_description
1 polymer ?
#
loop_
_entity_poly.entity_id
_entity_poly.type
_entity_poly.pdbx_seq_one_letter_code
_entity_poly.pdbx_strand_id
1 'polypeptide(L)'
;MCTRHINLISGEKMEPTNLQIFVAEVKGTGESEYMGIYKQVPLRLRAGVFAEVEALQEMMARTQKVSRNKVINDLLEIAIDQVKGSLDEKSLEQFNMFASSHYNDFTGSGDLSDD
;
A
#
# COMPACT_ATOMS: atom_id res chain seq x y z
N MET A 1 -10.20 -31.47 4.56
CA MET A 1 -11.29 -30.47 4.53
C MET A 1 -10.88 -29.33 5.46
N CYS A 2 -10.53 -28.16 4.92
CA CYS A 2 -10.07 -27.04 5.74
C CYS A 2 -11.11 -25.91 5.66
N THR A 3 -11.69 -25.58 6.81
CA THR A 3 -12.84 -24.70 6.97
C THR A 3 -12.45 -23.25 6.70
N ARG A 4 -13.10 -22.61 5.71
CA ARG A 4 -13.02 -21.16 5.48
C ARG A 4 -13.70 -20.43 6.65
N HIS A 5 -13.00 -19.49 7.27
CA HIS A 5 -13.63 -18.51 8.15
C HIS A 5 -13.83 -17.22 7.36
N ILE A 6 -14.99 -17.09 6.73
CA ILE A 6 -15.47 -15.83 6.20
C ILE A 6 -16.25 -15.19 7.36
N ASN A 7 -15.69 -14.17 7.99
CA ASN A 7 -16.41 -13.37 8.97
C ASN A 7 -17.55 -12.63 8.26
N LEU A 8 -18.77 -13.14 8.43
CA LEU A 8 -20.02 -12.47 8.08
C LEU A 8 -20.37 -11.51 9.22
N ILE A 9 -20.03 -10.23 9.05
CA ILE A 9 -20.64 -9.13 9.81
C ILE A 9 -21.29 -8.22 8.77
N SER A 10 -22.64 -8.20 8.79
CA SER A 10 -23.56 -7.29 8.09
C SER A 10 -23.26 -6.93 6.62
N GLY A 11 -23.96 -7.59 5.68
CA GLY A 11 -24.85 -6.96 4.68
C GLY A 11 -24.35 -5.94 3.64
N GLU A 12 -23.19 -5.31 3.82
CA GLU A 12 -22.49 -4.52 2.81
C GLU A 12 -21.13 -5.17 2.63
N LYS A 13 -20.77 -5.55 1.40
CA LYS A 13 -19.39 -5.93 1.10
C LYS A 13 -18.54 -4.68 1.19
N MET A 14 -18.14 -4.31 2.41
CA MET A 14 -17.13 -3.29 2.63
C MET A 14 -15.82 -3.87 2.10
N GLU A 15 -15.28 -3.24 1.05
CA GLU A 15 -13.97 -3.60 0.53
C GLU A 15 -12.95 -3.52 1.69
N PRO A 16 -12.07 -4.53 1.85
CA PRO A 16 -11.12 -4.55 2.94
C PRO A 16 -10.16 -3.36 2.81
N THR A 17 -9.89 -2.71 3.94
CA THR A 17 -8.90 -1.63 4.01
C THR A 17 -7.49 -2.15 3.73
N ASN A 18 -6.59 -1.26 3.28
CA ASN A 18 -5.17 -1.59 3.07
C ASN A 18 -4.52 -2.24 4.31
N LEU A 19 -4.88 -1.77 5.52
CA LEU A 19 -4.40 -2.38 6.77
C LEU A 19 -4.88 -3.82 6.94
N GLN A 20 -6.15 -4.10 6.63
CA GLN A 20 -6.70 -5.46 6.76
C GLN A 20 -6.04 -6.43 5.78
N ILE A 21 -5.82 -5.99 4.53
CA ILE A 21 -5.12 -6.76 3.51
C ILE A 21 -3.69 -7.06 3.98
N PHE A 22 -2.94 -6.03 4.39
CA PHE A 22 -1.56 -6.17 4.86
C PHE A 22 -1.44 -7.11 6.06
N VAL A 23 -2.34 -7.01 7.05
CA VAL A 23 -2.36 -7.93 8.20
C VAL A 23 -2.66 -9.37 7.77
N ALA A 24 -3.54 -9.56 6.79
CA ALA A 24 -3.84 -10.90 6.26
C ALA A 24 -2.61 -11.52 5.58
N GLU A 25 -1.85 -10.72 4.84
CA GLU A 25 -0.58 -11.13 4.22
C GLU A 25 0.50 -11.47 5.25
N VAL A 26 0.68 -10.65 6.29
CA VAL A 26 1.61 -10.93 7.40
C VAL A 26 1.27 -12.23 8.13
N LYS A 27 -0.02 -12.55 8.22
CA LYS A 27 -0.52 -13.81 8.79
C LYS A 27 -0.44 -15.00 7.82
N GLY A 28 -0.05 -14.78 6.56
CA GLY A 28 -0.04 -15.81 5.53
C GLY A 28 -1.45 -16.32 5.14
N THR A 29 -2.47 -15.50 5.33
CA THR A 29 -3.89 -15.82 5.07
C THR A 29 -4.46 -15.14 3.84
N GLY A 30 -3.67 -14.29 3.19
CA GLY A 30 -4.00 -13.62 1.94
C GLY A 30 -2.72 -13.25 1.20
N GLU A 31 -2.88 -12.83 -0.05
CA GLU A 31 -1.83 -12.32 -0.93
C GLU A 31 -2.42 -11.16 -1.72
N SER A 32 -1.61 -10.13 -2.00
CA SER A 32 -1.99 -9.01 -2.85
C SER A 32 -0.95 -8.79 -3.94
N GLU A 33 -1.43 -8.48 -5.14
CA GLU A 33 -0.58 -8.04 -6.23
C GLU A 33 -0.66 -6.52 -6.36
N TYR A 34 0.49 -5.88 -6.49
CA TYR A 34 0.57 -4.45 -6.65
C TYR A 34 0.71 -4.11 -8.14
N MET A 35 -0.30 -3.43 -8.69
CA MET A 35 -0.38 -3.07 -10.11
C MET A 35 -0.36 -1.55 -10.25
N GLY A 36 0.52 -1.00 -11.08
CA GLY A 36 0.57 0.44 -11.31
C GLY A 36 1.89 0.96 -11.84
N ILE A 37 2.00 2.29 -11.90
CA ILE A 37 3.20 3.02 -12.29
C ILE A 37 4.02 3.30 -11.03
N TYR A 38 5.33 3.05 -11.11
CA TYR A 38 6.25 3.26 -10.00
C TYR A 38 7.16 4.46 -10.24
N LYS A 39 7.42 5.24 -9.19
CA LYS A 39 8.48 6.26 -9.19
C LYS A 39 9.58 5.85 -8.23
N GLN A 40 10.82 5.90 -8.68
CA GLN A 40 11.97 5.68 -7.80
C GLN A 40 12.14 6.88 -6.86
N VAL A 41 12.14 6.62 -5.56
CA VAL A 41 12.38 7.63 -4.52
C VAL A 41 13.62 7.20 -3.70
N PRO A 42 14.65 8.05 -3.59
CA PRO A 42 15.78 7.76 -2.70
C PRO A 42 15.33 7.86 -1.24
N LEU A 43 15.26 6.71 -0.55
CA LEU A 43 14.79 6.61 0.82
C LEU A 43 15.91 6.15 1.76
N ARG A 44 16.00 6.79 2.93
CA ARG A 44 16.81 6.31 4.06
C ARG A 44 15.91 6.04 5.25
N LEU A 45 15.97 4.82 5.77
CA LEU A 45 15.22 4.42 6.95
C LEU A 45 16.09 4.56 8.21
N ARG A 46 15.47 4.92 9.33
CA ARG A 46 16.11 4.74 10.65
C ARG A 46 16.32 3.26 10.90
N ALA A 47 17.42 2.89 11.57
CA ALA A 47 17.81 1.50 11.77
C ALA A 47 16.70 0.63 12.40
N GLY A 48 15.95 1.16 13.38
CA GLY A 48 14.83 0.43 13.99
C GLY A 48 13.69 0.16 13.00
N VAL A 49 13.29 1.18 12.24
CA VAL A 49 12.24 1.05 11.21
C VAL A 49 12.68 0.06 10.13
N PHE A 50 13.95 0.10 9.73
CA PHE A 50 14.51 -0.88 8.80
C PHE A 50 14.39 -2.30 9.34
N ALA A 51 14.77 -2.55 10.60
CA ALA A 51 14.69 -3.87 11.21
C ALA A 51 13.24 -4.39 11.29
N GLU A 52 12.28 -3.52 11.60
CA GLU A 52 10.85 -3.86 11.63
C GLU A 52 10.30 -4.22 10.24
N VAL A 53 10.70 -3.48 9.20
CA VAL A 53 10.34 -3.76 7.81
C VAL A 53 10.91 -5.11 7.36
N GLU A 54 12.19 -5.39 7.64
CA GLU A 54 12.80 -6.68 7.32
C GLU A 54 12.09 -7.83 8.06
N ALA A 55 11.76 -7.65 9.35
CA ALA A 55 11.02 -8.67 10.11
C ALA A 55 9.64 -8.97 9.49
N LEU A 56 8.88 -7.94 9.08
CA LEU A 56 7.60 -8.13 8.39
C LEU A 56 7.79 -8.85 7.05
N GLN A 57 8.80 -8.45 6.28
CA GLN A 57 9.13 -9.11 5.00
C GLN A 57 9.48 -10.59 5.21
N GLU A 58 10.31 -10.93 6.19
CA GLU A 58 10.67 -12.30 6.53
C GLU A 58 9.46 -13.13 6.98
N MET A 59 8.54 -12.54 7.73
CA MET A 59 7.29 -13.20 8.12
C MET A 59 6.43 -13.55 6.90
N MET A 60 6.22 -12.58 6.00
CA MET A 60 5.43 -12.76 4.78
C MET A 60 6.11 -13.71 3.79
N ALA A 61 7.44 -13.68 3.70
CA ALA A 61 8.23 -14.50 2.78
C ALA A 61 8.11 -16.01 3.03
N ARG A 62 7.63 -16.41 4.22
CA ARG A 62 7.37 -17.82 4.56
C ARG A 62 6.21 -18.41 3.79
N THR A 63 5.28 -17.57 3.32
CA THR A 63 4.03 -18.02 2.68
C THR A 63 3.85 -17.50 1.27
N GLN A 64 4.52 -16.41 0.90
CA GLN A 64 4.37 -15.76 -0.41
C GLN A 64 5.65 -15.08 -0.89
N LYS A 65 5.72 -14.72 -2.17
CA LYS A 65 6.84 -13.94 -2.69
C LYS A 65 6.60 -12.46 -2.41
N VAL A 66 7.45 -11.87 -1.58
CA VAL A 66 7.31 -10.47 -1.17
C VAL A 66 8.66 -9.78 -1.19
N SER A 67 8.70 -8.59 -1.78
CA SER A 67 9.90 -7.74 -1.74
C SER A 67 9.80 -6.75 -0.59
N ARG A 68 10.96 -6.32 -0.07
CA ARG A 68 11.02 -5.20 0.89
C ARG A 68 10.31 -3.95 0.39
N ASN A 69 10.46 -3.63 -0.90
CA ASN A 69 9.83 -2.45 -1.48
C ASN A 69 8.30 -2.55 -1.43
N LYS A 70 7.73 -3.76 -1.63
CA LYS A 70 6.29 -3.97 -1.44
C LYS A 70 5.88 -3.65 -0.01
N VAL A 71 6.56 -4.24 0.98
CA VAL A 71 6.27 -3.99 2.41
C VAL A 71 6.34 -2.50 2.75
N ILE A 72 7.37 -1.80 2.26
CA ILE A 72 7.51 -0.35 2.48
C ILE A 72 6.35 0.42 1.83
N ASN A 73 5.98 0.10 0.59
CA ASN A 73 4.87 0.77 -0.09
C ASN A 73 3.54 0.54 0.64
N ASP A 74 3.22 -0.70 1.00
CA ASP A 74 1.99 -1.04 1.72
C ASP A 74 1.92 -0.27 3.06
N LEU A 75 3.01 -0.22 3.82
CA LEU A 75 3.09 0.54 5.07
C LEU A 75 2.92 2.05 4.85
N LEU A 76 3.50 2.61 3.78
CA LEU A 76 3.35 4.02 3.44
C LEU A 76 1.90 4.35 3.05
N GLU A 77 1.25 3.51 2.25
CA GLU A 77 -0.17 3.69 1.89
C GLU A 77 -1.07 3.66 3.12
N ILE A 78 -0.87 2.67 3.99
CA ILE A 78 -1.61 2.55 5.24
C ILE A 78 -1.42 3.81 6.10
N ALA A 79 -0.18 4.29 6.24
CA ALA A 79 0.11 5.49 7.01
C ALA A 79 -0.53 6.74 6.38
N ILE A 80 -0.47 6.88 5.05
CA ILE A 80 -1.09 8.00 4.33
C ILE A 80 -2.60 7.98 4.48
N ASP A 81 -3.25 6.81 4.39
CA ASP A 81 -4.70 6.67 4.59
C ASP A 81 -5.12 7.02 6.02
N GLN A 82 -4.35 6.61 7.02
CA GLN A 82 -4.59 6.99 8.42
C GLN A 82 -4.44 8.50 8.63
N VAL A 83 -3.42 9.12 8.02
CA VAL A 83 -3.24 10.58 8.05
C VAL A 83 -4.43 11.27 7.39
N LYS A 84 -4.81 10.88 6.17
CA LYS A 84 -5.96 11.45 5.44
C LYS A 84 -7.25 11.35 6.24
N GLY A 85 -7.52 10.20 6.86
CA GLY A 85 -8.71 9.99 7.69
C GLY A 85 -8.73 10.82 8.97
N SER A 86 -7.58 11.40 9.36
CA SER A 86 -7.44 12.25 10.55
C SER A 86 -7.42 13.74 10.24
N LEU A 87 -7.42 14.14 8.97
CA LEU A 87 -7.47 15.55 8.55
C LEU A 87 -8.91 16.07 8.56
N ASP A 88 -9.08 17.35 8.85
CA ASP A 88 -10.33 18.04 8.54
C ASP A 88 -10.52 18.22 7.04
N GLU A 89 -11.76 18.50 6.63
CA GLU A 89 -12.16 18.62 5.22
C GLU A 89 -11.28 19.59 4.43
N LYS A 90 -10.98 20.77 5.00
CA LYS A 90 -10.18 21.80 4.33
C LYS A 90 -8.74 21.34 4.15
N SER A 91 -8.14 20.70 5.15
CA SER A 91 -6.79 20.14 5.03
C SER A 91 -6.73 18.96 4.05
N LEU A 92 -7.77 18.12 4.00
CA LEU A 92 -7.86 17.02 3.04
C LEU A 92 -8.00 17.53 1.59
N GLU A 93 -8.80 18.57 1.37
CA GLU A 93 -8.90 19.24 0.07
C GLU A 93 -7.54 19.78 -0.40
N GLN A 94 -6.80 20.45 0.49
CA GLN A 94 -5.45 20.94 0.18
C GLN A 94 -4.47 19.80 -0.14
N PHE A 95 -4.50 18.71 0.64
CA PHE A 95 -3.70 17.52 0.37
C PHE A 95 -3.97 16.98 -1.03
N ASN A 96 -5.24 16.82 -1.40
CA ASN A 96 -5.64 16.31 -2.72
C ASN A 96 -5.17 17.22 -3.85
N MET A 97 -5.30 18.54 -3.69
CA MET A 97 -4.83 19.52 -4.67
C MET A 97 -3.32 19.40 -4.93
N PHE A 98 -2.50 19.27 -3.88
CA PHE A 98 -1.05 19.09 -4.03
C PHE A 98 -0.68 17.71 -4.61
N ALA A 99 -1.39 16.66 -4.21
CA ALA A 99 -1.15 15.32 -4.76
C ALA A 99 -1.43 15.27 -6.27
N SER A 100 -2.54 15.87 -6.73
CA SER A 100 -2.92 15.88 -8.15
C SER A 100 -1.87 16.53 -9.06
N SER A 101 -1.15 17.56 -8.61
CA SER A 101 -0.09 18.15 -9.44
C SER A 101 1.06 17.19 -9.72
N HIS A 102 1.34 16.26 -8.81
CA HIS A 102 2.36 15.24 -9.03
C HIS A 102 1.87 14.09 -9.92
N TYR A 103 0.56 13.85 -9.98
CA TYR A 103 -0.01 12.81 -10.84
C TYR A 103 -0.01 13.16 -12.33
N ASN A 104 -0.19 14.43 -12.68
CA ASN A 104 -0.21 14.88 -14.09
C ASN A 104 1.14 14.73 -14.79
N ASP A 105 2.25 14.65 -14.04
CA ASP A 105 3.58 14.38 -14.58
C ASP A 105 3.73 12.94 -15.10
N PHE A 106 2.83 12.02 -14.74
CA PHE A 106 2.87 10.62 -15.20
C PHE A 106 2.19 10.40 -16.56
N THR A 107 1.33 11.32 -17.04
CA THR A 107 0.62 11.19 -18.32
C THR A 107 1.38 11.80 -19.52
N GLY A 108 2.54 12.43 -19.28
CA GLY A 108 3.24 13.27 -20.26
C GLY A 108 4.41 12.63 -21.03
N SER A 109 4.70 11.33 -20.89
CA SER A 109 5.89 10.71 -21.53
C SER A 109 5.57 9.69 -22.62
N GLY A 110 4.41 9.80 -23.25
CA GLY A 110 4.00 8.95 -24.37
C GLY A 110 4.07 9.68 -25.71
N ASP A 111 5.16 10.40 -25.99
CA ASP A 111 5.43 10.87 -27.35
C ASP A 111 5.99 9.65 -28.11
N LEU A 112 5.08 8.88 -28.72
CA LEU A 112 5.43 7.87 -29.71
C LEU A 112 5.91 8.62 -30.95
N SER A 113 7.21 8.93 -30.99
CA SER A 113 7.87 9.21 -32.25
C SER A 113 7.94 7.88 -33.03
N ASP A 114 6.97 7.67 -33.93
CA ASP A 114 7.06 6.69 -35.00
C ASP A 114 8.25 7.08 -35.90
N ASP A 115 9.29 6.24 -35.89
CA ASP A 115 10.34 6.19 -36.93
C ASP A 115 9.85 5.37 -38.13
#